data_AF-A0AAE3QZ28-F1
#
_entry.id   AF-A0AAE3QZ28-F1
#
_cell.length_a   1.000
_cell.length_b   1.000
_cell.length_c   1.000
_cell.angle_alpha   90.00
_cell.angle_beta   90.00
_cell.angle_gamma   90.00
#
_symmetry.space_group_name_H-M   'P 1'
#
loop_
_entity.id
_entity.type
_entity.pdbx_description
1 polymer ?
#
loop_
_entity_poly.entity_id
_entity_poly.type
_entity_poly.pdbx_seq_one_letter_code
_entity_poly.pdbx_strand_id
1 'polypeptide(L)'
;MAENKAALKQRFTVKWNARWRRVNYDLHNVGDFYLHVLIFLLAVTGLVWTFIWWTNGIYRLLGNDPATVFPSYDLPVVTTTLAPAPVDKVLADLRTKRPTWLMINLSLPVVEVD
;
A
#
# COMPACT_ATOMS: atom_id res chain seq x y z
N MET A 1 -40.61 -25.57 -4.77
CA MET A 1 -39.14 -25.58 -4.54
C MET A 1 -38.29 -25.81 -5.80
N ALA A 2 -38.84 -26.25 -6.94
CA ALA A 2 -38.06 -26.53 -8.15
C ALA A 2 -37.64 -25.28 -8.96
N GLU A 3 -38.43 -24.21 -8.95
CA GLU A 3 -38.13 -22.97 -9.70
C GLU A 3 -36.79 -22.34 -9.33
N ASN A 4 -36.43 -22.37 -8.04
CA ASN A 4 -35.20 -21.72 -7.58
C ASN A 4 -33.93 -22.44 -8.03
N LYS A 5 -34.01 -23.75 -8.34
CA LYS A 5 -32.85 -24.54 -8.80
C LYS A 5 -32.43 -24.17 -10.23
N ALA A 6 -33.40 -23.89 -11.10
CA ALA A 6 -33.13 -23.46 -12.47
C ALA A 6 -32.47 -22.08 -12.51
N ALA A 7 -32.97 -21.14 -11.69
CA ALA A 7 -32.39 -19.82 -11.52
C ALA A 7 -30.97 -19.89 -10.93
N LEU A 8 -30.75 -20.75 -9.93
CA LEU A 8 -29.42 -20.94 -9.34
C LEU A 8 -28.42 -21.50 -10.36
N LYS A 9 -28.83 -22.51 -11.14
CA LYS A 9 -27.97 -23.12 -12.17
C LYS A 9 -27.57 -22.11 -13.24
N GLN A 10 -28.48 -21.21 -13.62
CA GLN A 10 -28.20 -20.14 -14.58
C GLN A 10 -27.15 -19.13 -14.07
N ARG A 11 -27.06 -18.91 -12.76
CA ARG A 11 -26.11 -17.95 -12.15
C ARG A 11 -24.67 -18.47 -12.07
N PHE A 12 -24.49 -19.79 -12.12
CA PHE A 12 -23.17 -20.44 -11.99
C PHE A 12 -22.75 -21.25 -13.21
N THR A 13 -23.53 -21.23 -14.29
CA THR A 13 -23.25 -22.02 -15.50
C THR A 13 -23.34 -21.15 -16.75
N VAL A 14 -22.31 -21.20 -17.59
CA VAL A 14 -22.30 -20.49 -18.88
C VAL A 14 -23.03 -21.31 -19.94
N LYS A 15 -24.00 -20.71 -20.62
CA LYS A 15 -24.75 -21.37 -21.69
C LYS A 15 -24.10 -21.07 -23.05
N TRP A 16 -23.20 -21.95 -23.48
CA TRP A 16 -22.40 -21.78 -24.71
C TRP A 16 -23.20 -21.82 -26.01
N ASN A 17 -24.33 -22.55 -26.04
CA ASN A 17 -25.22 -22.60 -27.21
C ASN A 17 -26.28 -21.49 -27.16
N ALA A 18 -25.84 -20.23 -27.15
CA ALA A 18 -26.71 -19.06 -27.11
C ALA A 18 -26.16 -17.92 -27.99
N ARG A 19 -26.98 -16.89 -28.24
CA ARG A 19 -26.52 -15.67 -28.93
C ARG A 19 -25.33 -15.06 -28.18
N TRP A 20 -24.35 -14.53 -28.92
CA TRP A 20 -23.13 -13.92 -28.37
C TRP A 20 -23.37 -12.96 -27.18
N ARG A 21 -24.40 -12.11 -27.29
CA ARG A 21 -24.80 -11.19 -26.21
C ARG A 21 -25.11 -11.90 -24.88
N ARG A 22 -25.75 -13.08 -24.93
CA ARG A 22 -26.05 -13.90 -23.75
C ARG A 22 -24.81 -14.61 -23.21
N VAL A 23 -23.96 -15.13 -24.09
CA VAL A 23 -22.70 -15.78 -23.69
C VAL A 23 -21.80 -14.78 -22.97
N ASN A 24 -21.63 -13.56 -23.47
CA ASN A 24 -20.82 -12.53 -22.82
C ASN A 24 -21.35 -12.13 -21.44
N TYR A 25 -22.68 -12.01 -21.29
CA TYR A 25 -23.31 -11.71 -20.01
C TYR A 25 -23.13 -12.85 -18.99
N ASP A 26 -23.34 -14.10 -19.41
CA ASP A 26 -23.15 -15.26 -18.56
C ASP A 26 -21.66 -15.43 -18.19
N LEU A 27 -20.73 -15.14 -19.10
CA LEU A 27 -19.29 -15.15 -18.84
C LEU A 27 -18.88 -14.08 -17.83
N HIS A 28 -19.37 -12.85 -17.97
CA HIS A 28 -19.04 -11.78 -17.03
C HIS A 28 -19.59 -12.09 -15.64
N ASN A 29 -20.83 -12.54 -15.53
CA ASN A 29 -21.40 -12.88 -14.22
C ASN A 29 -20.66 -14.05 -13.54
N VAL A 30 -20.45 -15.15 -14.26
CA VAL A 30 -19.79 -16.34 -13.70
C VAL A 30 -18.29 -16.06 -13.49
N GLY A 31 -17.65 -15.40 -14.44
CA GLY A 31 -16.24 -15.02 -14.38
C GLY A 31 -15.95 -14.05 -13.24
N ASP A 32 -16.73 -12.97 -13.13
CA ASP A 32 -16.60 -12.01 -12.04
C ASP A 32 -16.94 -12.64 -10.70
N PHE A 33 -17.88 -13.58 -10.63
CA PHE A 33 -18.16 -14.29 -9.38
C PHE A 33 -16.93 -15.04 -8.85
N TYR A 34 -16.21 -15.74 -9.73
CA TYR A 34 -14.96 -16.41 -9.34
C TYR A 34 -13.82 -15.42 -9.10
N LEU A 35 -13.73 -14.36 -9.90
CA LEU A 35 -12.69 -13.35 -9.78
C LEU A 35 -12.89 -12.43 -8.57
N HIS A 36 -14.13 -12.28 -8.09
CA HIS A 36 -14.49 -11.39 -6.99
C HIS A 36 -13.73 -11.76 -5.71
N VAL A 37 -13.54 -13.05 -5.42
CA VAL A 37 -12.75 -13.49 -4.27
C VAL A 37 -11.30 -13.03 -4.40
N LEU A 38 -10.70 -13.17 -5.58
CA LEU A 38 -9.33 -12.72 -5.84
C LEU A 38 -9.21 -11.19 -5.69
N ILE A 39 -10.12 -10.45 -6.33
CA ILE A 39 -10.15 -8.97 -6.26
C ILE A 39 -10.40 -8.51 -4.82
N PHE A 40 -11.26 -9.19 -4.08
CA PHE A 40 -11.54 -8.88 -2.68
C PHE A 40 -10.29 -9.04 -1.81
N LEU A 41 -9.53 -10.12 -1.98
CA LEU A 41 -8.26 -10.31 -1.28
C LEU A 41 -7.24 -9.23 -1.64
N LEU A 42 -7.13 -8.88 -2.93
CA LEU A 42 -6.25 -7.81 -3.38
C LEU A 42 -6.66 -6.44 -2.81
N ALA A 43 -7.96 -6.15 -2.78
CA ALA A 43 -8.49 -4.92 -2.20
C ALA A 43 -8.17 -4.84 -0.71
N VAL A 44 -8.46 -5.88 0.06
CA VAL A 44 -8.13 -5.96 1.49
C VAL A 44 -6.62 -5.79 1.72
N THR A 45 -5.78 -6.39 0.89
CA THR A 45 -4.32 -6.25 0.96
C THR A 45 -3.88 -4.81 0.67
N GLY A 46 -4.43 -4.17 -0.37
CA GLY A 46 -4.14 -2.78 -0.68
C GLY A 46 -4.55 -1.81 0.44
N LEU A 47 -5.67 -2.10 1.12
CA LEU A 47 -6.08 -1.35 2.30
C LEU A 47 -5.07 -1.45 3.45
N VAL A 48 -4.44 -2.62 3.64
CA VAL A 48 -3.38 -2.82 4.66
C VAL A 48 -2.16 -1.92 4.39
N TRP A 49 -1.81 -1.68 3.13
CA TRP A 49 -0.66 -0.84 2.78
C TRP A 49 -0.97 0.66 2.83
N THR A 50 -2.22 1.05 2.55
CA THR A 50 -2.57 2.46 2.38
C THR A 50 -3.11 3.09 3.66
N PHE A 51 -3.85 2.34 4.47
CA PHE A 51 -4.63 2.89 5.57
C PHE A 51 -4.21 2.29 6.91
N ILE A 52 -3.49 3.10 7.71
CA ILE A 52 -3.01 2.71 9.05
C ILE A 52 -4.17 2.27 9.96
N TRP A 53 -5.33 2.93 9.89
CA TRP A 53 -6.48 2.58 10.73
C TRP A 53 -7.05 1.19 10.41
N TRP A 54 -7.01 0.78 9.14
CA TRP A 54 -7.49 -0.53 8.70
C TRP A 54 -6.58 -1.63 9.25
N THR A 55 -5.28 -1.45 9.07
CA THR A 55 -4.24 -2.34 9.60
C THR A 55 -4.35 -2.45 11.12
N ASN A 56 -4.43 -1.33 11.83
CA ASN A 56 -4.60 -1.30 13.28
C ASN A 56 -5.89 -2.01 13.73
N GLY A 57 -7.00 -1.83 12.99
CA GLY A 57 -8.27 -2.50 13.25
C GLY A 57 -8.15 -4.03 13.13
N ILE A 58 -7.50 -4.53 12.08
CA ILE A 58 -7.25 -5.97 11.90
C ILE A 58 -6.42 -6.53 13.04
N TYR A 59 -5.31 -5.89 13.42
CA TYR A 59 -4.48 -6.37 14.52
C TYR A 59 -5.24 -6.43 15.85
N ARG A 60 -6.07 -5.42 16.13
CA ARG A 60 -6.95 -5.42 17.31
C ARG A 60 -7.97 -6.56 17.28
N LEU A 61 -8.59 -6.80 16.13
CA LEU A 61 -9.54 -7.92 15.96
C LEU A 61 -8.87 -9.29 16.15
N LEU A 62 -7.61 -9.41 15.73
CA LEU A 62 -6.79 -10.61 15.95
C LEU A 62 -6.19 -10.70 17.36
N GLY A 63 -6.52 -9.75 18.26
CA GLY A 63 -6.10 -9.76 19.66
C GLY A 63 -4.73 -9.15 19.95
N ASN A 64 -4.12 -8.47 18.99
CA ASN A 64 -2.81 -7.81 19.14
C ASN A 64 -2.97 -6.31 19.32
N ASP A 65 -2.06 -5.70 20.08
CA ASP A 65 -1.95 -4.24 20.15
C ASP A 65 -1.10 -3.73 18.96
N PRO A 66 -1.66 -2.89 18.06
CA PRO A 66 -0.93 -2.37 16.91
C PRO A 66 0.37 -1.64 17.27
N ALA A 67 0.46 -1.01 18.46
CA ALA A 67 1.66 -0.31 18.89
C ALA A 67 2.86 -1.25 19.13
N THR A 68 2.57 -2.52 19.46
CA THR A 68 3.62 -3.54 19.66
C THR A 68 4.10 -4.16 18.35
N VAL A 69 3.23 -4.18 17.32
CA VAL A 69 3.53 -4.78 16.01
C VAL A 69 4.26 -3.78 15.10
N PHE A 70 3.88 -2.50 15.18
CA PHE A 70 4.52 -1.42 14.44
C PHE A 70 5.04 -0.36 15.42
N PRO A 71 6.17 -0.61 16.10
CA PRO A 71 6.76 0.41 16.96
C PRO A 71 7.10 1.63 16.11
N SER A 72 6.62 2.81 16.52
CA SER A 72 7.13 4.07 16.00
C SER A 72 8.60 4.17 16.42
N TYR A 73 9.51 4.17 15.45
CA TYR A 73 10.91 4.44 15.73
C TYR A 73 11.06 5.94 15.92
N ASP A 74 11.32 6.36 17.16
CA ASP A 74 11.83 7.69 17.40
C ASP A 74 13.17 7.80 16.68
N LEU A 75 13.29 8.81 15.80
CA LEU A 75 14.59 9.13 15.23
C LEU A 75 15.55 9.39 16.40
N PRO A 76 16.81 8.90 16.34
CA PRO A 76 17.76 9.15 17.41
C PRO A 76 17.82 10.65 17.64
N VAL A 77 17.41 11.08 18.83
CA VAL A 77 17.58 12.46 19.26
C VAL A 77 19.07 12.70 19.28
N VAL A 78 19.56 13.55 18.38
CA VAL A 78 20.96 13.98 18.33
C VAL A 78 21.22 14.74 19.64
N THR A 79 21.64 13.99 20.65
CA THR A 79 21.90 14.46 22.02
C THR A 79 23.34 14.94 22.18
N THR A 80 24.17 14.74 21.14
CA THR A 80 25.51 15.31 21.07
C THR A 80 25.41 16.65 20.34
N THR A 81 25.75 17.75 21.02
CA THR A 81 26.21 18.97 20.35
C THR A 81 27.52 18.66 19.64
N LEU A 82 27.41 18.01 18.48
CA LEU A 82 28.54 17.82 17.58
C LEU A 82 29.05 19.23 17.24
N ALA A 83 30.36 19.45 17.38
CA ALA A 83 31.00 20.64 16.83
C ALA A 83 30.48 20.82 15.40
N PRO A 84 30.10 22.04 14.97
CA PRO A 84 29.33 22.25 13.74
C PRO A 84 30.04 21.53 12.60
N ALA A 85 29.40 20.46 12.11
CA ALA A 85 29.99 19.68 11.04
C ALA A 85 30.22 20.65 9.87
N PRO A 86 31.34 20.56 9.14
CA PRO A 86 31.60 21.44 8.00
C PRO A 86 30.41 21.50 7.02
N VAL A 87 29.70 20.38 6.91
CA VAL A 87 28.43 20.21 6.19
C VAL A 87 27.32 21.16 6.66
N ASP A 88 27.09 21.28 7.98
CA ASP A 88 26.02 22.13 8.53
C ASP A 88 26.27 23.60 8.23
N LYS A 89 27.54 24.03 8.27
CA LYS A 89 27.94 25.39 7.86
C LYS A 89 27.68 25.64 6.39
N VAL A 90 28.07 24.70 5.52
CA VAL A 90 27.82 24.79 4.08
C VAL A 90 26.32 24.84 3.79
N LEU A 91 25.50 24.02 4.47
CA LEU A 91 24.06 24.03 4.30
C LEU A 91 23.41 25.34 4.76
N ALA A 92 23.84 25.90 5.89
CA ALA A 92 23.36 27.20 6.38
C ALA A 92 23.73 28.35 5.41
N ASP A 93 24.94 28.33 4.87
CA ASP A 93 25.41 29.29 3.86
C ASP A 93 24.62 29.18 2.54
N LEU A 94 24.30 27.96 2.09
CA LEU A 94 23.53 27.74 0.87
C LEU A 94 22.08 28.23 1.02
N ARG A 95 21.46 27.99 2.18
CA ARG A 95 20.10 28.47 2.48
C ARG A 95 19.99 29.99 2.44
N THR A 96 21.01 30.69 2.93
CA THR A 96 21.03 32.16 2.97
C THR A 96 21.38 32.77 1.61
N LYS A 97 22.37 32.20 0.91
CA LYS A 97 22.85 32.75 -0.37
C LYS A 97 21.94 32.39 -1.56
N ARG A 98 21.21 31.28 -1.52
CA ARG A 98 20.44 30.76 -2.67
C ARG A 98 19.07 30.19 -2.26
N PRO A 99 18.12 31.05 -1.86
CA PRO A 99 16.81 30.61 -1.38
C PRO A 99 15.87 30.07 -2.48
N THR A 100 16.18 30.28 -3.76
CA THR A 100 15.29 29.96 -4.90
C THR A 100 15.59 28.63 -5.57
N TRP A 101 16.53 27.85 -5.04
CA TRP A 101 16.93 26.58 -5.64
C TRP A 101 15.91 25.49 -5.35
N LEU A 102 15.48 24.79 -6.42
CA LEU A 102 14.54 23.67 -6.34
C LEU A 102 15.19 22.44 -5.67
N MET A 103 16.51 22.28 -5.80
CA MET A 103 17.25 21.14 -5.24
C MET A 103 18.71 21.50 -4.92
N ILE A 104 19.23 20.99 -3.80
CA ILE A 104 20.63 21.03 -3.39
C ILE A 104 21.09 19.59 -3.18
N ASN A 105 22.18 19.18 -3.84
CA ASN A 105 22.83 17.90 -3.58
C ASN A 105 24.11 18.14 -2.78
N LEU A 106 24.27 17.42 -1.68
CA LEU A 106 25.47 17.46 -0.85
C LEU A 106 25.98 16.03 -0.66
N SER A 107 27.21 15.78 -1.08
CA SER A 107 27.90 14.50 -0.88
C SER A 107 28.92 14.64 0.25
N LEU A 108 29.03 13.61 1.09
CA LEU A 108 30.12 13.50 2.04
C LEU A 108 31.39 13.07 1.31
N PRO A 109 32.57 13.58 1.69
CA PRO A 109 33.82 13.07 1.15
C PRO A 109 33.96 11.59 1.52
N VAL A 110 34.32 10.77 0.53
CA VAL A 110 34.73 9.38 0.79
C VAL A 110 36.08 9.47 1.47
N VAL A 111 36.15 9.08 2.74
CA VAL A 111 37.44 8.82 3.40
C VAL A 111 37.84 7.42 2.96
N GLU A 112 38.85 7.31 2.08
CA GLU A 112 39.51 6.03 1.86
C GLU A 112 40.11 5.58 3.19
N VAL A 113 39.62 4.46 3.70
CA VAL A 113 40.21 3.81 4.88
C VAL A 113 41.30 2.91 4.31
N ASP A 114 42.56 3.34 4.45
CA ASP A 114 43.74 2.51 4.12
C ASP A 114 43.76 1.19 4.90
#